data_AF-A0A7W3LK09-F1
#
_entry.id   AF-A0A7W3LK09-F1
#
_cell.length_a   1.000
_cell.length_b   1.000
_cell.length_c   1.000
_cell.angle_alpha   90.00
_cell.angle_beta   90.00
_cell.angle_gamma   90.00
#
_symmetry.space_group_name_H-M   'P 1'
#
loop_
_entity.id
_entity.type
_entity.pdbx_description
1 polymer ?
#
loop_
_entity_poly.entity_id
_entity_poly.type
_entity_poly.pdbx_seq_one_letter_code
_entity_poly.pdbx_strand_id
1 'polypeptide(L)' 'MIEINEDHMKATAKGLVIAVAVRVDGAWHATTWPTPLTYNQAITAMMLAERLATDHDGDDPLVRVWREELTE' A
#
# COMPACT_ATOMS: atom_id res chain seq x y z
N MET A 1 -5.91 -3.79 8.54
CA MET A 1 -7.08 -2.95 8.28
C MET A 1 -6.61 -1.71 7.56
N ILE A 2 -7.24 -1.38 6.43
CA ILE A 2 -6.95 -0.17 5.65
C ILE A 2 -8.11 0.81 5.83
N GLU A 3 -7.80 2.02 6.25
CA GLU A 3 -8.70 3.17 6.28
C GLU A 3 -8.39 4.04 5.06
N ILE A 4 -9.42 4.43 4.30
CA ILE A 4 -9.30 5.24 3.07
C ILE A 4 -10.23 6.44 3.16
N ASN A 5 -9.65 7.62 3.04
CA ASN A 5 -10.33 8.92 2.95
C ASN A 5 -9.99 9.58 1.60
N GLU A 6 -10.54 10.78 1.34
CA GLU A 6 -10.39 11.48 0.05
C GLU A 6 -8.92 11.76 -0.33
N ASP A 7 -8.09 12.10 0.65
CA ASP A 7 -6.71 12.54 0.47
C ASP A 7 -5.69 11.77 1.33
N HIS A 8 -6.15 10.81 2.15
CA HIS A 8 -5.32 10.03 3.05
C HIS A 8 -5.73 8.55 3.08
N MET A 9 -4.75 7.65 3.14
CA MET A 9 -4.92 6.23 3.45
C MET A 9 -4.02 5.84 4.62
N LYS A 10 -4.49 4.93 5.48
CA LYS A 10 -3.73 4.41 6.62
C LYS A 10 -3.92 2.90 6.72
N ALA A 11 -2.82 2.15 6.69
CA ALA A 11 -2.84 0.71 6.94
C ALA A 11 -2.33 0.42 8.35
N THR A 12 -3.09 -0.38 9.08
CA THR A 12 -2.77 -0.80 10.45
C THR A 12 -2.73 -2.33 10.52
N ALA A 13 -1.66 -2.88 11.11
CA ALA A 13 -1.52 -4.30 11.40
C ALA A 13 -1.04 -4.48 12.85
N LYS A 14 -1.59 -5.46 13.56
CA LYS A 14 -1.26 -5.73 14.98
C LYS A 14 -1.33 -4.47 15.88
N GLY A 15 -2.25 -3.54 15.58
CA GLY A 15 -2.43 -2.27 16.31
C GLY A 15 -1.43 -1.16 15.98
N LEU A 16 -0.52 -1.38 15.03
CA LEU A 16 0.51 -0.42 14.61
C LEU A 16 0.21 0.10 13.19
N VAL A 17 0.45 1.39 12.97
CA VAL A 17 0.43 1.97 11.62
C VAL A 17 1.67 1.48 10.87
N ILE A 18 1.45 0.76 9.79
CA ILE A 18 2.52 0.13 8.99
C ILE A 18 2.75 0.85 7.65
N ALA A 19 1.76 1.58 7.15
CA ALA A 19 1.87 2.37 5.95
C ALA A 19 0.86 3.53 5.97
N VAL A 20 1.25 4.62 5.31
CA VAL A 20 0.39 5.79 5.07
C VAL A 20 0.51 6.14 3.60
N ALA A 21 -0.60 6.54 2.96
CA ALA A 21 -0.55 7.19 1.66
C ALA A 21 -1.25 8.56 1.73
N VAL A 22 -0.67 9.56 1.08
CA VAL A 22 -1.23 10.91 1.02
C VAL A 22 -1.36 11.37 -0.42
N ARG A 23 -2.39 12.15 -0.71
CA ARG A 23 -2.59 12.72 -2.04
C ARG A 23 -1.91 14.10 -2.14
N VAL A 24 -0.96 14.23 -3.07
CA VAL A 24 -0.22 15.46 -3.34
C VAL A 24 -0.28 15.73 -4.84
N ASP A 25 -0.72 16.93 -5.22
CA ASP A 25 -0.80 17.37 -6.62
C ASP A 25 -1.48 16.38 -7.58
N GLY A 26 -2.50 15.68 -7.08
CA GLY A 26 -3.30 14.72 -7.85
C GLY A 26 -2.75 13.29 -7.88
N ALA A 27 -1.53 13.05 -7.39
CA ALA A 27 -0.93 11.72 -7.27
C ALA A 27 -0.92 11.23 -5.81
N TRP A 28 -0.84 9.92 -5.62
CA TRP A 28 -0.73 9.31 -4.29
C TRP A 28 0.72 8.96 -3.97
N HIS A 29 1.14 9.25 -2.74
CA HIS A 29 2.47 8.95 -2.23
C HIS A 29 2.34 8.05 -1.01
N ALA A 30 2.74 6.78 -1.15
CA ALA A 30 2.74 5.81 -0.06
C ALA A 30 4.12 5.73 0.60
N THR A 31 4.16 5.60 1.94
CA THR A 31 5.43 5.42 2.67
C THR A 31 6.16 4.12 2.30
N THR A 32 5.46 3.18 1.66
CA THR A 32 5.96 1.86 1.26
C THR A 32 6.36 1.77 -0.21
N TRP A 33 6.19 2.85 -0.99
CA TRP A 33 6.53 2.84 -2.41
C TRP A 33 7.25 4.14 -2.83
N PRO A 34 8.33 4.06 -3.62
CA PRO A 34 9.18 5.23 -3.88
C PRO A 34 8.61 6.21 -4.92
N THR A 35 7.71 5.77 -5.79
CA THR A 35 7.18 6.58 -6.90
C THR A 35 5.75 7.03 -6.65
N PRO A 36 5.31 8.15 -7.27
CA PRO A 36 3.91 8.53 -7.26
C PRO A 36 3.02 7.42 -7.86
N LEU A 37 1.83 7.25 -7.29
CA LEU A 37 0.89 6.19 -7.62
C LEU A 37 -0.45 6.76 -8.06
N THR A 38 -1.18 5.99 -8.86
CA THR A 38 -2.63 6.18 -9.02
C THR A 38 -3.38 5.81 -7.74
N TYR A 39 -4.66 6.19 -7.64
CA TYR A 39 -5.50 5.80 -6.52
C TYR A 39 -5.54 4.27 -6.31
N ASN A 40 -5.70 3.51 -7.39
CA ASN A 40 -5.75 2.04 -7.31
C ASN A 40 -4.39 1.45 -6.92
N GLN A 41 -3.29 1.95 -7.50
CA GLN A 41 -1.96 1.51 -7.10
C GLN A 41 -1.65 1.85 -5.65
N ALA A 42 -2.11 2.99 -5.13
CA ALA A 42 -1.97 3.31 -3.72
C ALA A 42 -2.69 2.28 -2.84
N ILE A 43 -3.93 1.90 -3.17
CA ILE A 43 -4.64 0.82 -2.47
C ILE A 43 -3.85 -0.49 -2.53
N THR A 44 -3.33 -0.88 -3.70
CA THR A 44 -2.49 -2.07 -3.86
C THR A 44 -1.24 -2.01 -2.97
N ALA A 45 -0.55 -0.86 -2.91
CA ALA A 45 0.60 -0.67 -2.04
C ALA A 45 0.25 -0.78 -0.54
N MET A 46 -0.94 -0.31 -0.13
CA MET A 46 -1.42 -0.45 1.25
C MET A 46 -1.78 -1.92 1.59
N MET A 47 -2.42 -2.64 0.66
CA MET A 47 -2.73 -4.07 0.82
C MET A 47 -1.46 -4.91 0.90
N LEU A 48 -0.47 -4.62 0.04
CA LEU A 48 0.83 -5.27 0.07
C LEU A 48 1.53 -5.07 1.41
N ALA A 49 1.52 -3.85 1.95
CA ALA A 49 2.10 -3.55 3.26
C ALA A 49 1.42 -4.34 4.39
N GLU A 50 0.09 -4.40 4.41
CA GLU A 50 -0.66 -5.19 5.38
C GLU A 50 -0.34 -6.69 5.29
N ARG A 51 -0.24 -7.20 4.07
CA ARG A 51 0.05 -8.62 3.82
C ARG A 51 1.43 -9.00 4.34
N LEU A 52 2.45 -8.20 4.04
CA LEU A 52 3.82 -8.40 4.53
C LEU A 52 3.92 -8.28 6.06
N ALA A 53 3.11 -7.43 6.68
CA ALA A 53 3.10 -7.27 8.15
C ALA A 53 2.39 -8.41 8.90
N THR A 54 1.61 -9.23 8.21
CA THR A 54 0.80 -10.32 8.78
C THR A 54 1.37 -11.72 8.48
N ASP A 55 2.71 -11.81 8.37
CA ASP A 55 3.48 -13.05 8.24
C ASP A 55 3.24 -13.83 6.94
N HIS A 56 2.97 -13.13 5.83
CA HIS A 56 3.06 -13.71 4.49
C HIS A 56 4.41 -13.32 3.89
N ASP A 57 5.22 -14.33 3.58
CA ASP A 57 6.54 -14.16 3.00
C ASP A 57 6.47 -13.62 1.56
N GLY A 58 7.64 -13.30 1.00
CA GLY A 58 7.75 -12.79 -0.35
C GLY A 58 7.32 -13.76 -1.45
N ASP A 59 7.06 -15.03 -1.12
CA ASP A 59 6.66 -16.08 -2.05
C ASP A 59 5.13 -16.26 -2.12
N ASP A 60 4.35 -15.50 -1.34
CA ASP A 60 2.90 -15.40 -1.52
C ASP A 60 2.61 -14.92 -2.97
N PRO A 61 1.87 -15.71 -3.79
CA PRO A 61 1.54 -15.33 -5.15
C PRO A 61 0.88 -13.95 -5.27
N LEU A 62 0.13 -13.52 -4.26
CA LEU A 62 -0.48 -12.18 -4.22
C LEU A 62 0.56 -11.08 -4.01
N VAL A 63 1.56 -11.32 -3.16
CA VAL A 63 2.67 -10.37 -2.93
C VAL A 63 3.46 -10.16 -4.23
N ARG A 64 3.67 -11.22 -5.01
CA ARG A 64 4.35 -11.11 -6.30
C ARG A 64 3.53 -10.32 -7.32
N VAL A 65 2.26 -10.68 -7.52
CA VAL A 65 1.38 -9.98 -8.49
C VAL A 65 1.24 -8.51 -8.15
N TRP A 66 1.02 -8.17 -6.87
CA TRP A 66 0.90 -6.76 -6.47
C TRP A 66 2.21 -5.98 -6.65
N ARG A 67 3.38 -6.60 -6.53
CA ARG A 67 4.64 -5.92 -6.88
C ARG A 67 4.73 -5.62 -8.37
N GLU A 68 4.27 -6.52 -9.23
CA GLU A 68 4.24 -6.32 -10.67
C GLU A 68 3.29 -5.16 -11.04
N GLU A 69 2.06 -5.15 -10.50
CA GLU A 69 1.06 -4.07 -10.69
C GLU A 69 1.57 -2.67 -10.29
N LEU A 70 2.48 -2.60 -9.32
CA LEU A 70 3.07 -1.34 -8.85
C LEU A 70 4.24 -0.86 -9.72
N THR A 71 4.71 -1.69 -10.65
CA THR A 71 5.81 -1.39 -11.58
C THR A 71 5.36 -1.15 -13.02
N GLU A 72 4.08 -1.35 -13.32
CA GLU A 72 3.44 -0.99 -14.60
C GLU A 72 3.17 0.51 -14.71
#